data_AF-A0A674E763-F1
#
_entry.id   AF-A0A674E763-F1
#
_cell.length_a   1.000
_cell.length_b   1.000
_cell.length_c   1.000
_cell.angle_alpha   90.00
_cell.angle_beta   90.00
_cell.angle_gamma   90.00
#
_symmetry.space_group_name_H-M   'P 1'
#
loop_
_entity.id
_entity.type
_entity.pdbx_description
1 polymer ?
#
loop_
_entity_poly.entity_id
_entity_poly.type
_entity_poly.pdbx_seq_one_letter_code
_entity_poly.pdbx_strand_id
1 'polypeptide(L)'
;MTHCSPDPLFLMLTLLSMFYYICLRRRSRSGTRGEALTSRRAVESGQRATLPISVEVEQYAKEVLDFSSHYGSENSMSYTMWNLAGMPNVYPSSGDFTQTAVFRAYGTWWEQCVSAPLPFRRTPKAFHSQDYIELAFEEPVYPTAVEVLETYHPGAIVQIMACSLNPFSQNPPTDVRWEVLWAEEPTKVLTPQARQFSPSIKQLSFPTNLIRVEVNSSLLKYYTELDAVVLRGQKERPILSLYKMPRIDICDLSDSDEELSDPGVSFRQAGDGKHINLGNGYFDKLPYELIQLIVSHLTLPDLCRLTQTCKLLHQHCCDPLQYIQLSLQPYWARLSDTSLGHLQGRCTLLQRLNLSWTGNRGALTLTGFSSFMKACGGSLVCLELSCCHFLSEPCLEVISQTCPGLQELNLSSCDRLHPQAFTHISKLTRLRRLVLYRTKIEQTAMLSILTFCIELRHLNLGSCVMIEDYDVVASMLAVRCRSLRSLDLWRCRNLTERGLAELAAGCRLLEELDLGWCSTLQSSSGCFQHLARNLQCLRKLFLTANRTVCDSDIEELAANCPALQHLDILGTRMVSSSSLRKLLQACPKLLLLDVSFCAQVDARIVQELCGLFPNVAIKKSFTQ
;
A
#
# COMPACT_ATOMS: atom_id res chain seq x y z
N MET A 1 -38.71 32.66 18.14
CA MET A 1 -37.83 33.63 18.83
C MET A 1 -37.31 32.89 20.06
N THR A 2 -36.04 32.50 20.19
CA THR A 2 -34.77 33.11 19.81
C THR A 2 -33.77 32.04 19.38
N HIS A 3 -32.93 32.38 18.39
CA HIS A 3 -31.76 31.62 17.97
C HIS A 3 -30.69 31.67 19.08
N CYS A 4 -30.17 30.51 19.50
CA CYS A 4 -28.84 30.41 20.10
C CYS A 4 -27.89 29.84 19.04
N SER A 5 -27.08 30.71 18.46
CA SER A 5 -25.90 30.35 17.66
C SER A 5 -24.87 29.61 18.53
N PRO A 6 -24.24 28.53 18.05
CA PRO A 6 -23.15 27.90 18.78
C PRO A 6 -21.92 28.82 18.78
N ASP A 7 -21.32 28.98 19.96
CA ASP A 7 -20.22 29.89 20.25
C ASP A 7 -18.97 29.56 19.38
N PRO A 8 -18.47 30.48 18.55
CA PRO A 8 -17.27 30.25 17.72
C PRO A 8 -16.00 30.01 18.56
N LEU A 9 -16.03 30.33 19.85
CA LEU A 9 -14.98 30.01 20.82
C LEU A 9 -14.82 28.49 21.06
N PHE A 10 -15.90 27.69 20.97
CA PHE A 10 -15.83 26.25 21.26
C PHE A 10 -15.20 25.44 20.11
N LEU A 11 -15.39 25.87 18.85
CA LEU A 11 -14.72 25.29 17.68
C LEU A 11 -13.23 25.70 17.59
N MET A 12 -12.90 26.92 18.03
CA MET A 12 -11.51 27.36 18.16
C MET A 12 -10.77 26.61 19.27
N LEU A 13 -11.44 26.30 20.39
CA LEU A 13 -10.87 25.52 21.49
C LEU A 13 -10.54 24.07 21.11
N THR A 14 -11.30 23.43 20.20
CA THR A 14 -10.98 22.09 19.71
C THR A 14 -9.80 22.09 18.72
N LEU A 15 -9.73 23.04 17.78
CA LEU A 15 -8.59 23.19 16.87
C LEU A 15 -7.30 23.63 17.59
N LEU A 16 -7.40 24.55 18.56
CA LEU A 16 -6.27 24.92 19.42
C LEU A 16 -5.87 23.78 20.35
N SER A 17 -6.82 22.95 20.85
CA SER A 17 -6.47 21.74 21.61
C SER A 17 -5.75 20.70 20.74
N MET A 18 -6.11 20.56 19.45
CA MET A 18 -5.45 19.66 18.50
C MET A 18 -4.04 20.14 18.14
N PHE A 19 -3.85 21.43 17.85
CA PHE A 19 -2.51 22.01 17.66
C PHE A 19 -1.69 22.00 18.95
N TYR A 20 -2.31 22.23 20.09
CA TYR A 20 -1.66 22.18 21.40
C TYR A 20 -1.25 20.75 21.77
N TYR A 21 -2.01 19.70 21.40
CA TYR A 21 -1.63 18.30 21.60
C TYR A 21 -0.51 17.84 20.65
N ILE A 22 -0.54 18.26 19.38
CA ILE A 22 0.55 18.02 18.41
C ILE A 22 1.84 18.76 18.85
N CYS A 23 1.72 19.99 19.33
CA CYS A 23 2.83 20.77 19.87
C CYS A 23 3.32 20.26 21.23
N LEU A 24 2.45 19.75 22.09
CA LEU A 24 2.81 19.11 23.36
C LEU A 24 3.54 17.78 23.13
N ARG A 25 3.23 17.01 22.09
CA ARG A 25 4.01 15.81 21.73
C ARG A 25 5.34 16.15 21.03
N ARG A 26 5.39 17.25 20.26
CA ARG A 26 6.67 17.81 19.77
C ARG A 26 7.55 18.33 20.92
N ARG A 27 6.96 18.88 21.99
CA ARG A 27 7.66 19.35 23.21
C ARG A 27 7.92 18.27 24.27
N SER A 28 7.08 17.25 24.42
CA SER A 28 7.30 16.18 25.41
C SER A 28 8.32 15.13 24.95
N ARG A 29 8.76 15.21 23.68
CA ARG A 29 9.98 14.56 23.18
C ARG A 29 11.16 15.54 22.99
N SER A 30 11.02 16.78 23.46
CA SER A 30 12.12 17.75 23.57
C SER A 30 12.16 18.40 24.97
N GLY A 31 12.76 17.68 25.92
CA GLY A 31 13.19 18.17 27.25
C GLY A 31 13.38 16.97 28.17
N THR A 32 14.57 16.65 28.70
CA THR A 32 15.48 17.53 29.42
C THR A 32 16.95 17.34 29.06
N ARG A 33 17.67 18.47 29.04
CA ARG A 33 19.13 18.57 29.04
C ARG A 33 19.64 18.11 30.42
N GLY A 34 20.37 16.99 30.46
CA GLY A 34 20.83 16.28 31.66
C GLY A 34 19.99 15.02 31.87
N GLU A 35 20.47 13.80 31.64
CA GLU A 35 21.72 13.21 32.10
C GLU A 35 22.49 12.52 30.97
N ALA A 36 23.75 12.92 30.80
CA ALA A 36 24.73 12.16 30.04
C ALA A 36 25.30 11.08 30.96
N LEU A 37 24.95 9.81 30.75
CA LEU A 37 25.71 8.68 31.28
C LEU A 37 25.91 7.63 30.18
N THR A 38 27.06 7.80 29.53
CA THR A 38 27.75 6.85 28.67
C THR A 38 27.82 5.45 29.27
N SER A 39 27.29 4.43 28.59
CA SER A 39 27.83 3.08 28.67
C SER A 39 28.99 2.97 27.68
N ARG A 40 30.16 3.53 28.07
CA ARG A 40 31.43 3.32 27.37
C ARG A 40 32.09 2.10 28.00
N ARG A 41 32.03 0.94 27.34
CA ARG A 41 33.00 -0.14 27.61
C ARG A 41 34.22 0.10 26.74
N ALA A 42 35.24 0.72 27.32
CA ALA A 42 36.58 0.76 26.75
C ALA A 42 37.38 -0.42 27.34
N VAL A 43 37.82 -1.34 26.49
CA VAL A 43 38.87 -2.30 26.83
C VAL A 43 40.17 -1.70 26.31
N GLU A 44 40.98 -1.14 27.21
CA GLU A 44 42.31 -0.64 26.86
C GLU A 44 43.34 -1.77 26.97
N SER A 45 43.99 -2.08 25.84
CA SER A 45 45.32 -2.71 25.85
C SER A 45 46.17 -2.01 24.77
N GLY A 46 47.45 -1.81 25.09
CA GLY A 46 48.29 -0.73 24.59
C GLY A 46 48.62 -0.67 23.08
N GLN A 47 48.82 0.58 22.63
CA GLN A 47 49.74 1.07 21.58
C GLN A 47 49.71 0.45 20.17
N ARG A 48 49.07 1.15 19.21
CA ARG A 48 49.68 1.80 18.00
C ARG A 48 48.61 2.19 16.95
N ALA A 49 48.80 3.38 16.35
CA ALA A 49 48.08 3.96 15.20
C ALA A 49 46.57 4.25 15.38
N THR A 50 46.23 5.49 15.77
CA THR A 50 44.86 6.00 15.80
C THR A 50 44.31 6.18 14.37
N LEU A 51 43.66 5.15 13.85
CA LEU A 51 42.60 5.31 12.85
C LEU A 51 41.48 6.18 13.46
N PRO A 52 40.82 7.06 12.70
CA PRO A 52 39.69 7.82 13.24
C PRO A 52 38.64 6.81 13.71
N ILE A 53 38.27 6.89 14.99
CA ILE A 53 37.21 6.07 15.58
C ILE A 53 35.92 6.54 14.90
N SER A 54 35.49 5.84 13.84
CA SER A 54 34.20 6.08 13.22
C SER A 54 33.12 5.74 14.25
N VAL A 55 32.51 6.77 14.85
CA VAL A 55 31.42 6.58 15.81
C VAL A 55 30.20 6.07 15.04
N GLU A 56 29.84 4.82 15.28
CA GLU A 56 28.58 4.25 14.79
C GLU A 56 27.42 4.88 15.55
N VAL A 57 26.43 5.37 14.81
CA VAL A 57 25.20 5.95 15.31
C VAL A 57 24.12 4.89 15.22
N GLU A 58 23.50 4.57 16.36
CA GLU A 58 22.26 3.79 16.44
C GLU A 58 21.11 4.76 16.73
N GLN A 59 20.06 4.71 15.92
CA GLN A 59 18.90 5.58 16.08
C GLN A 59 17.61 4.86 15.68
N TYR A 60 16.54 5.22 16.36
CA TYR A 60 15.18 4.78 16.06
C TYR A 60 14.51 5.79 15.12
N ALA A 61 13.47 5.35 14.41
CA ALA A 61 12.68 6.25 13.59
C ALA A 61 12.11 7.39 14.46
N LYS A 62 12.35 8.62 14.03
CA LYS A 62 11.87 9.83 14.70
C LYS A 62 10.40 10.09 14.39
N GLU A 63 10.02 9.93 13.13
CA GLU A 63 8.68 10.24 12.61
C GLU A 63 8.33 9.33 11.42
N VAL A 64 7.05 9.00 11.28
CA VAL A 64 6.49 8.36 10.08
C VAL A 64 6.10 9.46 9.10
N LEU A 65 6.62 9.46 7.88
CA LEU A 65 6.31 10.53 6.91
C LEU A 65 5.16 10.21 5.98
N ASP A 66 5.00 8.94 5.61
CA ASP A 66 4.02 8.50 4.61
C ASP A 66 3.81 6.98 4.71
N PHE A 67 2.64 6.49 4.31
CA PHE A 67 2.31 5.06 4.29
C PHE A 67 1.04 4.78 3.49
N SER A 68 0.97 3.61 2.86
CA SER A 68 -0.20 3.19 2.06
C SER A 68 -1.25 2.41 2.83
N SER A 69 -0.84 1.64 3.84
CA SER A 69 -1.69 0.60 4.46
C SER A 69 -2.97 1.16 5.07
N HIS A 70 -4.04 0.37 4.96
CA HIS A 70 -5.42 0.74 5.31
C HIS A 70 -5.76 0.65 6.81
N TYR A 71 -4.80 0.26 7.66
CA TYR A 71 -5.08 -0.04 9.06
C TYR A 71 -4.31 0.87 10.01
N GLY A 72 -5.04 1.40 10.99
CA GLY A 72 -4.52 2.35 11.97
C GLY A 72 -5.26 3.68 12.00
N SER A 73 -5.29 4.29 13.17
CA SER A 73 -5.98 5.56 13.39
C SER A 73 -5.01 6.71 13.51
N GLU A 74 -5.23 7.79 12.77
CA GLU A 74 -4.53 9.06 13.00
C GLU A 74 -4.88 9.67 14.37
N ASN A 75 -6.08 9.38 14.88
CA ASN A 75 -6.60 9.94 16.14
C ASN A 75 -6.61 8.95 17.31
N SER A 76 -5.88 7.82 17.22
CA SER A 76 -5.79 6.82 18.30
C SER A 76 -4.37 6.30 18.41
N MET A 77 -4.03 5.78 19.58
CA MET A 77 -2.74 5.13 19.85
C MET A 77 -2.76 3.63 19.49
N SER A 78 -3.95 3.07 19.23
CA SER A 78 -4.08 1.64 18.93
C SER A 78 -3.85 1.33 17.45
N TYR A 79 -2.95 0.38 17.18
CA TYR A 79 -2.68 -0.23 15.87
C TYR A 79 -2.29 0.77 14.78
N THR A 80 -1.71 1.90 15.17
CA THR A 80 -1.44 3.00 14.24
C THR A 80 -0.04 2.94 13.69
N MET A 81 0.15 3.34 12.43
CA MET A 81 1.48 3.36 11.80
C MET A 81 2.47 4.23 12.56
N TRP A 82 1.99 5.29 13.22
CA TRP A 82 2.77 6.18 14.08
C TRP A 82 3.46 5.48 15.25
N ASN A 83 3.05 4.25 15.60
CA ASN A 83 3.69 3.46 16.66
C ASN A 83 5.14 3.06 16.32
N LEU A 84 5.51 3.04 15.03
CA LEU A 84 6.89 2.80 14.60
C LEU A 84 7.86 3.93 14.94
N ALA A 85 7.35 5.11 15.34
CA ALA A 85 8.18 6.26 15.70
C ALA A 85 8.59 6.26 17.18
N GLY A 86 9.83 5.87 17.43
CA GLY A 86 10.48 5.88 18.73
C GLY A 86 11.08 4.53 19.09
N MET A 87 11.40 4.37 20.37
CA MET A 87 11.84 3.09 20.92
C MET A 87 10.71 2.05 20.87
N PRO A 88 11.04 0.74 20.78
CA PRO A 88 10.04 -0.33 20.81
C PRO A 88 9.20 -0.29 22.08
N ASN A 89 7.92 -0.64 21.96
CA ASN A 89 6.98 -0.67 23.06
C ASN A 89 6.85 -2.07 23.68
N VAL A 90 6.95 -3.12 22.88
CA VAL A 90 6.59 -4.50 23.29
C VAL A 90 7.63 -5.55 22.93
N TYR A 91 8.46 -5.33 21.90
CA TYR A 91 9.56 -6.22 21.56
C TYR A 91 10.49 -6.41 22.79
N PRO A 92 10.96 -7.64 23.12
CA PRO A 92 10.92 -8.88 22.32
C PRO A 92 9.67 -9.76 22.51
N SER A 93 8.60 -9.26 23.15
CA SER A 93 7.34 -10.01 23.30
C SER A 93 6.70 -10.26 21.93
N SER A 94 5.98 -11.37 21.79
CA SER A 94 5.31 -11.72 20.51
C SER A 94 3.81 -11.76 20.66
N GLY A 95 3.09 -11.21 19.70
CA GLY A 95 1.64 -11.14 19.78
C GLY A 95 1.05 -9.93 19.12
N ASP A 96 -0.27 -9.89 19.16
CA ASP A 96 -1.10 -8.79 18.67
C ASP A 96 -1.21 -7.72 19.77
N PHE A 97 -0.48 -6.62 19.57
CA PHE A 97 -0.39 -5.54 20.55
C PHE A 97 -0.89 -4.24 19.96
N THR A 98 -1.80 -3.56 20.68
CA THR A 98 -2.30 -2.24 20.27
C THR A 98 -1.20 -1.19 20.09
N GLN A 99 -0.03 -1.38 20.67
CA GLN A 99 1.09 -0.45 20.69
C GLN A 99 2.02 -0.60 19.47
N THR A 100 1.73 -1.50 18.53
CA THR A 100 2.53 -1.74 17.32
C THR A 100 1.84 -1.14 16.08
N ALA A 101 2.56 -1.09 14.96
CA ALA A 101 2.00 -0.76 13.65
C ALA A 101 1.50 -2.03 12.95
N VAL A 102 0.26 -1.99 12.45
CA VAL A 102 -0.42 -3.18 11.92
C VAL A 102 -0.69 -3.06 10.43
N PHE A 103 -0.23 -4.04 9.67
CA PHE A 103 -0.60 -4.21 8.27
C PHE A 103 -1.68 -5.25 8.19
N ARG A 104 -2.94 -4.88 8.46
CA ARG A 104 -4.06 -5.81 8.63
C ARG A 104 -4.55 -6.43 7.32
N ALA A 105 -3.60 -6.89 6.52
CA ALA A 105 -3.79 -7.60 5.29
C ALA A 105 -3.92 -9.12 5.58
N TYR A 106 -5.11 -9.69 5.88
CA TYR A 106 -5.39 -11.11 6.20
C TYR A 106 -4.98 -12.14 5.10
N GLY A 107 -3.78 -12.07 4.54
CA GLY A 107 -3.31 -12.88 3.42
C GLY A 107 -3.89 -12.43 2.07
N THR A 108 -4.09 -13.37 1.15
CA THR A 108 -4.50 -13.10 -0.26
C THR A 108 -5.99 -12.76 -0.45
N TRP A 109 -6.78 -12.67 0.61
CA TRP A 109 -8.24 -12.57 0.46
C TRP A 109 -8.73 -11.32 -0.27
N TRP A 110 -7.98 -10.20 -0.19
CA TRP A 110 -8.26 -8.95 -0.91
C TRP A 110 -8.29 -9.18 -2.42
N GLU A 111 -7.41 -10.06 -2.89
CA GLU A 111 -7.27 -10.43 -4.30
C GLU A 111 -8.43 -11.31 -4.77
N GLN A 112 -9.14 -11.92 -3.83
CA GLN A 112 -10.31 -12.78 -4.07
C GLN A 112 -11.64 -12.03 -3.86
N CYS A 113 -11.60 -10.74 -3.55
CA CYS A 113 -12.79 -9.89 -3.45
C CYS A 113 -13.44 -9.66 -4.79
N VAL A 114 -14.76 -9.49 -4.80
CA VAL A 114 -15.45 -8.93 -5.97
C VAL A 114 -15.05 -7.49 -6.23
N SER A 115 -14.59 -6.79 -5.18
CA SER A 115 -13.99 -5.47 -5.27
C SER A 115 -12.50 -5.47 -5.62
N ALA A 116 -11.85 -6.64 -5.80
CA ALA A 116 -10.44 -6.68 -6.14
C ALA A 116 -10.18 -6.03 -7.51
N PRO A 117 -9.21 -5.12 -7.65
CA PRO A 117 -8.83 -4.63 -8.96
C PRO A 117 -8.17 -5.75 -9.77
N LEU A 118 -8.45 -5.82 -11.07
CA LEU A 118 -7.78 -6.78 -11.94
C LEU A 118 -6.27 -6.47 -12.02
N PRO A 119 -5.39 -7.47 -12.04
CA PRO A 119 -3.95 -7.23 -12.17
C PRO A 119 -3.63 -6.54 -13.49
N PHE A 120 -2.58 -5.72 -13.49
CA PHE A 120 -2.06 -5.09 -14.70
C PHE A 120 -1.13 -6.04 -15.45
N ARG A 121 -1.23 -6.07 -16.78
CA ARG A 121 -0.21 -6.71 -17.61
C ARG A 121 1.14 -6.00 -17.45
N ARG A 122 2.24 -6.74 -17.60
CA ARG A 122 3.65 -6.25 -17.55
C ARG A 122 4.10 -5.62 -16.23
N THR A 123 3.34 -5.77 -15.16
CA THR A 123 3.92 -5.57 -13.82
C THR A 123 5.11 -6.54 -13.68
N PRO A 124 6.32 -6.05 -13.34
CA PRO A 124 7.49 -6.92 -13.22
C PRO A 124 7.24 -8.05 -12.24
N LYS A 125 7.69 -9.27 -12.55
CA LYS A 125 7.53 -10.41 -11.65
C LYS A 125 8.21 -10.19 -10.30
N ALA A 126 9.30 -9.43 -10.27
CA ALA A 126 10.04 -9.08 -9.06
C ALA A 126 9.36 -7.99 -8.21
N PHE A 127 8.30 -7.35 -8.71
CA PHE A 127 7.57 -6.34 -7.94
C PHE A 127 6.50 -7.04 -7.09
N HIS A 128 6.78 -7.17 -5.80
CA HIS A 128 5.90 -7.83 -4.84
C HIS A 128 5.26 -6.87 -3.84
N SER A 129 5.62 -5.59 -3.84
CA SER A 129 5.18 -4.62 -2.84
C SER A 129 3.67 -4.37 -2.91
N GLN A 130 2.99 -4.53 -1.77
CA GLN A 130 1.56 -4.21 -1.62
C GLN A 130 1.37 -2.94 -0.81
N ASP A 131 2.18 -2.78 0.25
CA ASP A 131 2.16 -1.63 1.13
C ASP A 131 3.56 -1.05 1.34
N TYR A 132 3.61 0.20 1.78
CA TYR A 132 4.85 0.83 2.20
C TYR A 132 4.66 1.70 3.44
N ILE A 133 5.79 1.99 4.08
CA ILE A 133 5.93 3.03 5.10
C ILE A 133 7.26 3.77 4.91
N GLU A 134 7.23 5.10 5.03
CA GLU A 134 8.39 5.98 5.01
C GLU A 134 8.70 6.49 6.42
N LEU A 135 9.94 6.31 6.87
CA LEU A 135 10.42 6.61 8.21
C LEU A 135 11.58 7.60 8.15
N ALA A 136 11.46 8.71 8.86
CA ALA A 136 12.52 9.69 9.03
C ALA A 136 13.31 9.43 10.31
N PHE A 137 14.62 9.61 10.23
CA PHE A 137 15.58 9.45 11.32
C PHE A 137 16.25 10.79 11.65
N GLU A 138 16.73 10.96 12.88
CA GLU A 138 17.26 12.24 13.36
C GLU A 138 18.46 12.70 12.52
N GLU A 139 19.45 11.83 12.34
CA GLU A 139 20.71 12.17 11.72
C GLU A 139 20.94 11.38 10.42
N PRO A 140 21.44 12.03 9.35
CA PRO A 140 21.84 11.32 8.13
C PRO A 140 23.12 10.51 8.37
N VAL A 141 23.09 9.23 8.01
CA VAL A 141 24.20 8.28 8.19
C VAL A 141 24.43 7.46 6.93
N TYR A 142 25.65 6.95 6.74
CA TYR A 142 25.93 5.86 5.81
C TYR A 142 25.47 4.55 6.47
N PRO A 143 24.37 3.91 6.00
CA PRO A 143 23.78 2.77 6.70
C PRO A 143 24.75 1.59 6.78
N THR A 144 24.96 1.09 7.99
CA THR A 144 25.67 -0.17 8.26
C THR A 144 24.69 -1.32 8.50
N ALA A 145 23.52 -1.03 9.09
CA ALA A 145 22.42 -1.97 9.23
C ALA A 145 21.06 -1.26 9.29
N VAL A 146 20.01 -1.97 8.89
CA VAL A 146 18.62 -1.60 9.14
C VAL A 146 17.94 -2.79 9.81
N GLU A 147 17.37 -2.57 10.98
CA GLU A 147 16.75 -3.63 11.79
C GLU A 147 15.27 -3.32 11.95
N VAL A 148 14.41 -4.29 11.66
CA VAL A 148 12.96 -4.17 11.85
C VAL A 148 12.51 -5.16 12.91
N LEU A 149 11.87 -4.65 13.96
CA LEU A 149 11.38 -5.46 15.07
C LEU A 149 9.96 -5.93 14.75
N GLU A 150 9.83 -7.16 14.26
CA GLU A 150 8.56 -7.79 13.91
C GLU A 150 8.01 -8.54 15.13
N THR A 151 6.79 -8.26 15.55
CA THR A 151 6.20 -8.79 16.80
C THR A 151 5.05 -9.75 16.56
N TYR A 152 4.41 -9.70 15.40
CA TYR A 152 3.29 -10.57 15.04
C TYR A 152 3.40 -11.06 13.61
N HIS A 153 3.33 -12.38 13.39
CA HIS A 153 3.49 -13.03 12.08
C HIS A 153 4.58 -12.39 11.20
N PRO A 154 5.87 -12.52 11.58
CA PRO A 154 6.96 -11.91 10.85
C PRO A 154 7.13 -12.51 9.44
N GLY A 155 7.82 -11.77 8.57
CA GLY A 155 8.17 -12.23 7.23
C GLY A 155 7.29 -11.66 6.13
N ALA A 156 6.82 -10.41 6.27
CA ALA A 156 6.10 -9.71 5.20
C ALA A 156 6.95 -8.67 4.45
N ILE A 157 8.12 -8.30 5.00
CA ILE A 157 8.99 -7.27 4.41
C ILE A 157 9.61 -7.81 3.12
N VAL A 158 9.42 -7.09 2.01
CA VAL A 158 9.92 -7.45 0.67
C VAL A 158 11.08 -6.58 0.21
N GLN A 159 11.16 -5.33 0.70
CA GLN A 159 12.12 -4.36 0.20
C GLN A 159 12.38 -3.25 1.22
N ILE A 160 13.65 -2.85 1.31
CA ILE A 160 14.11 -1.70 2.09
C ILE A 160 14.86 -0.76 1.16
N MET A 161 14.50 0.52 1.18
CA MET A 161 15.13 1.55 0.36
C MET A 161 15.56 2.74 1.18
N ALA A 162 16.58 3.44 0.70
CA ALA A 162 17.06 4.69 1.26
C ALA A 162 16.86 5.85 0.28
N CYS A 163 16.52 7.01 0.82
CA CYS A 163 16.40 8.24 0.05
C CYS A 163 17.58 9.19 0.31
N SER A 164 18.07 9.87 -0.72
CA SER A 164 19.10 10.91 -0.57
C SER A 164 18.55 12.23 -0.01
N LEU A 165 17.23 12.39 0.05
CA LEU A 165 16.58 13.55 0.63
C LEU A 165 16.66 13.50 2.15
N ASN A 166 17.07 14.62 2.77
CA ASN A 166 16.88 14.85 4.20
C ASN A 166 15.53 15.54 4.44
N PRO A 167 14.55 14.88 5.09
CA PRO A 167 13.22 15.45 5.36
C PRO A 167 13.22 16.70 6.23
N PHE A 168 14.27 16.89 7.03
CA PHE A 168 14.42 18.01 7.95
C PHE A 168 15.29 19.15 7.39
N SER A 169 15.85 18.98 6.19
CA SER A 169 16.61 20.04 5.54
C SER A 169 15.67 21.07 4.90
N GLN A 170 15.98 22.35 5.11
CA GLN A 170 15.29 23.44 4.40
C GLN A 170 15.72 23.54 2.93
N ASN A 171 16.87 22.98 2.58
CA ASN A 171 17.42 22.94 1.22
C ASN A 171 17.46 21.48 0.74
N PRO A 172 16.41 20.98 0.05
CA PRO A 172 16.44 19.65 -0.52
C PRO A 172 17.47 19.57 -1.67
N PRO A 173 18.06 18.40 -1.93
CA PRO A 173 18.93 18.21 -3.08
C PRO A 173 18.14 18.42 -4.38
N THR A 174 18.82 18.91 -5.41
CA THR A 174 18.23 19.12 -6.75
C THR A 174 17.72 17.82 -7.39
N ASP A 175 18.37 16.70 -7.05
CA ASP A 175 17.98 15.36 -7.51
C ASP A 175 17.76 14.44 -6.30
N VAL A 176 16.53 13.91 -6.18
CA VAL A 176 16.13 12.99 -5.11
C VAL A 176 16.28 11.57 -5.61
N ARG A 177 17.20 10.83 -5.01
CA ARG A 177 17.55 9.47 -5.43
C ARG A 177 17.05 8.48 -4.40
N TRP A 178 16.38 7.44 -4.89
CA TRP A 178 16.04 6.25 -4.11
C TRP A 178 16.95 5.10 -4.52
N GLU A 179 17.61 4.48 -3.54
CA GLU A 179 18.39 3.27 -3.74
C GLU A 179 17.84 2.11 -2.92
N VAL A 180 17.78 0.93 -3.53
CA VAL A 180 17.43 -0.30 -2.86
C VAL A 180 18.61 -0.74 -1.99
N LEU A 181 18.38 -0.81 -0.67
CA LEU A 181 19.34 -1.36 0.29
C LEU A 181 19.27 -2.88 0.31
N TRP A 182 18.06 -3.43 0.24
CA TRP A 182 17.78 -4.85 0.27
C TRP A 182 16.43 -5.14 -0.39
N ALA A 183 16.33 -6.24 -1.13
CA ALA A 183 15.08 -6.73 -1.70
C ALA A 183 15.18 -8.24 -1.95
N GLU A 184 14.28 -9.02 -1.35
CA GLU A 184 14.17 -10.46 -1.56
C GLU A 184 12.71 -10.92 -1.45
N GLU A 185 12.45 -12.17 -1.82
CA GLU A 185 11.17 -12.80 -1.51
C GLU A 185 11.03 -13.00 0.01
N PRO A 186 9.84 -12.78 0.58
CA PRO A 186 9.66 -12.87 2.02
C PRO A 186 9.93 -14.25 2.58
N THR A 187 10.72 -14.29 3.64
CA THR A 187 11.07 -15.52 4.32
C THR A 187 9.84 -16.01 5.10
N LYS A 188 9.26 -17.15 4.70
CA LYS A 188 8.22 -17.80 5.49
C LYS A 188 8.80 -18.24 6.83
N VAL A 189 8.53 -17.47 7.88
CA VAL A 189 8.88 -17.85 9.25
C VAL A 189 7.86 -18.88 9.73
N LEU A 190 8.34 -20.07 10.09
CA LEU A 190 7.48 -21.18 10.51
C LEU A 190 6.92 -20.99 11.93
N THR A 191 7.58 -20.19 12.75
CA THR A 191 7.18 -19.92 14.14
C THR A 191 6.65 -18.49 14.30
N PRO A 192 5.54 -18.31 15.03
CA PRO A 192 4.94 -16.99 15.25
C PRO A 192 5.64 -16.26 16.42
N GLN A 193 6.97 -16.26 16.41
CA GLN A 193 7.78 -15.57 17.43
C GLN A 193 8.19 -14.20 16.94
N ALA A 194 8.34 -13.26 17.86
CA ALA A 194 8.93 -11.97 17.55
C ALA A 194 10.36 -12.17 17.05
N ARG A 195 10.79 -11.35 16.08
CA ARG A 195 12.15 -11.39 15.57
C ARG A 195 12.67 -10.00 15.24
N GLN A 196 13.97 -9.85 15.40
CA GLN A 196 14.72 -8.74 14.81
C GLN A 196 15.13 -9.14 13.40
N PHE A 197 14.47 -8.57 12.41
CA PHE A 197 14.83 -8.74 11.01
C PHE A 197 15.95 -7.77 10.66
N SER A 198 17.16 -8.29 10.43
CA SER A 198 18.37 -7.51 10.13
C SER A 198 19.05 -8.09 8.89
N PRO A 199 18.58 -7.74 7.67
CA PRO A 199 19.15 -8.24 6.43
C PRO A 199 20.52 -7.61 6.13
N SER A 200 21.31 -8.29 5.29
CA SER A 200 22.55 -7.70 4.76
C SER A 200 22.21 -6.62 3.73
N ILE A 201 22.60 -5.37 4.01
CA ILE A 201 22.28 -4.22 3.17
C ILE A 201 23.42 -3.83 2.23
N LYS A 202 23.06 -3.34 1.04
CA LYS A 202 23.99 -2.71 0.10
C LYS A 202 24.56 -1.42 0.69
N GLN A 203 25.87 -1.23 0.54
CA GLN A 203 26.55 0.01 0.95
C GLN A 203 26.18 1.17 0.02
N LEU A 204 25.80 2.30 0.62
CA LEU A 204 25.42 3.51 -0.10
C LEU A 204 26.61 4.43 -0.37
N SER A 205 26.47 5.23 -1.43
CA SER A 205 27.41 6.31 -1.78
C SER A 205 27.09 7.66 -1.12
N PHE A 206 25.94 7.76 -0.44
CA PHE A 206 25.44 8.98 0.22
C PHE A 206 24.87 8.65 1.61
N PRO A 207 24.88 9.63 2.54
CA PRO A 207 24.24 9.45 3.84
C PRO A 207 22.72 9.64 3.71
N THR A 208 21.95 8.91 4.50
CA THR A 208 20.48 8.94 4.50
C THR A 208 19.93 9.00 5.91
N ASN A 209 18.80 9.66 6.06
CA ASN A 209 17.94 9.59 7.24
C ASN A 209 16.47 9.36 6.85
N LEU A 210 16.24 8.79 5.67
CA LEU A 210 14.90 8.48 5.17
C LEU A 210 14.91 7.08 4.59
N ILE A 211 14.24 6.17 5.29
CA ILE A 211 14.10 4.77 4.89
C ILE A 211 12.65 4.52 4.48
N ARG A 212 12.46 3.75 3.42
CA ARG A 212 11.17 3.19 3.04
C ARG A 212 11.22 1.68 3.19
N VAL A 213 10.25 1.13 3.91
CA VAL A 213 10.04 -0.30 4.08
C VAL A 213 8.78 -0.67 3.30
N GLU A 214 8.91 -1.63 2.38
CA GLU A 214 7.78 -2.15 1.61
C GLU A 214 7.44 -3.56 2.09
N VAL A 215 6.14 -3.82 2.17
CA VAL A 215 5.53 -4.99 2.81
C VAL A 215 4.58 -5.67 1.82
N ASN A 216 4.56 -6.99 1.85
CA ASN A 216 3.57 -7.81 1.17
C ASN A 216 2.99 -8.84 2.14
N SER A 217 1.84 -8.49 2.69
CA SER A 217 1.12 -9.35 3.63
C SER A 217 0.33 -10.47 2.95
N SER A 218 0.14 -10.45 1.62
CA SER A 218 -0.55 -11.56 0.94
C SER A 218 0.24 -12.87 1.00
N LEU A 219 1.52 -12.79 1.33
CA LEU A 219 2.41 -13.93 1.56
C LEU A 219 2.24 -14.57 2.94
N LEU A 220 1.55 -13.89 3.85
CA LEU A 220 1.23 -14.39 5.17
C LEU A 220 -0.16 -15.03 5.21
N LYS A 221 -0.37 -15.94 6.17
CA LYS A 221 -1.70 -16.56 6.43
C LYS A 221 -2.65 -15.65 7.21
N TYR A 222 -2.17 -14.51 7.68
CA TYR A 222 -2.89 -13.54 8.52
C TYR A 222 -2.18 -12.18 8.35
N TYR A 223 -2.32 -11.24 9.29
CA TYR A 223 -1.60 -9.97 9.24
C TYR A 223 -0.33 -9.93 10.09
N THR A 224 0.52 -8.96 9.79
CA THR A 224 1.78 -8.70 10.52
C THR A 224 1.73 -7.42 11.34
N GLU A 225 2.60 -7.36 12.35
CA GLU A 225 2.84 -6.19 13.18
C GLU A 225 4.34 -5.90 13.34
N LEU A 226 4.66 -4.61 13.31
CA LEU A 226 5.99 -4.05 13.48
C LEU A 226 6.01 -3.11 14.69
N ASP A 227 7.02 -3.20 15.55
CA ASP A 227 7.13 -2.36 16.75
C ASP A 227 8.06 -1.17 16.55
N ALA A 228 9.25 -1.40 15.98
CA ALA A 228 10.21 -0.32 15.68
C ALA A 228 11.10 -0.65 14.49
N VAL A 229 11.70 0.39 13.91
CA VAL A 229 12.80 0.29 12.94
C VAL A 229 14.02 1.03 13.47
N VAL A 230 15.16 0.34 13.46
CA VAL A 230 16.45 0.85 13.91
C VAL A 230 17.35 1.04 12.70
N LEU A 231 17.93 2.23 12.59
CA LEU A 231 18.95 2.55 11.60
C LEU A 231 20.30 2.66 12.32
N ARG A 232 21.26 1.85 11.89
CA ARG A 232 22.66 1.93 12.30
C ARG A 232 23.49 2.47 11.15
N GLY A 233 24.44 3.34 11.43
CA GLY A 233 25.33 3.85 10.38
C GLY A 233 26.45 4.74 10.89
N GLN A 234 27.38 5.06 9.99
CA GLN A 234 28.50 5.95 10.28
C GLN A 234 28.22 7.36 9.75
N LYS A 235 28.71 8.40 10.44
CA LYS A 235 28.59 9.79 9.95
C LYS A 235 29.50 10.07 8.76
N GLU A 236 30.67 9.44 8.77
CA GLU A 236 31.65 9.55 7.70
C GLU A 236 31.56 8.35 6.76
N ARG A 237 31.95 8.56 5.51
CA ARG A 237 31.93 7.48 4.51
C ARG A 237 32.99 6.43 4.89
N PRO A 238 32.64 5.12 4.93
CA PRO A 238 33.63 4.08 5.21
C PRO A 238 34.80 4.12 4.21
N ILE A 239 36.01 4.36 4.71
CA ILE A 239 37.26 4.52 3.92
C ILE A 239 37.60 3.24 3.11
N LEU A 240 37.08 2.07 3.51
CA LEU A 240 37.29 0.80 2.80
C LEU A 240 36.76 0.76 1.36
N SER A 241 35.92 1.72 0.95
CA SER A 241 35.46 1.85 -0.44
C SER A 241 36.46 2.55 -1.38
N LEU A 242 37.51 3.19 -0.86
CA LEU A 242 38.56 3.86 -1.67
C LEU A 242 39.60 2.88 -2.23
N TYR A 243 39.73 1.68 -1.66
CA TYR A 243 40.73 0.68 -2.09
C TYR A 243 40.23 -0.32 -3.15
N LYS A 244 38.97 -0.22 -3.60
CA LYS A 244 38.42 -1.00 -4.74
C LYS A 244 38.37 -0.18 -6.04
N MET A 245 39.31 0.72 -6.25
CA MET A 245 39.61 1.19 -7.61
C MET A 245 40.48 0.13 -8.29
N PRO A 246 40.19 -0.32 -9.53
CA PRO A 246 41.17 -1.09 -10.27
C PRO A 246 42.40 -0.19 -10.43
N ARG A 247 43.57 -0.64 -9.96
CA ARG A 247 44.83 0.01 -10.30
C ARG A 247 44.93 -0.02 -11.82
N ILE A 248 44.86 1.16 -12.45
CA ILE A 248 45.40 1.32 -13.78
C ILE A 248 46.91 1.23 -13.59
N ASP A 249 47.48 0.08 -13.95
CA ASP A 249 48.92 -0.09 -14.03
C ASP A 249 49.40 0.70 -15.26
N ILE A 250 49.98 1.87 -15.01
CA ILE A 250 50.70 2.65 -16.03
C ILE A 250 52.13 2.09 -16.04
N CYS A 251 52.30 0.89 -16.58
CA CYS A 251 53.57 0.29 -16.95
C CYS A 251 53.26 -0.90 -17.87
N ASP A 252 53.04 -0.61 -19.16
CA ASP A 252 53.48 -1.45 -20.28
C ASP A 252 53.04 -0.80 -21.59
N LEU A 253 53.82 0.20 -21.99
CA LEU A 253 53.98 0.58 -23.39
C LEU A 253 55.33 0.00 -23.84
N SER A 254 55.32 -1.15 -24.50
CA SER A 254 56.37 -1.49 -25.47
C SER A 254 55.92 -2.64 -26.36
N ASP A 255 56.08 -2.39 -27.66
CA ASP A 255 55.92 -3.29 -28.80
C ASP A 255 56.56 -4.68 -28.61
N SER A 256 55.95 -5.70 -29.20
CA SER A 256 56.65 -6.63 -30.12
C SER A 256 55.70 -7.61 -30.81
N ASP A 257 55.87 -7.71 -32.13
CA ASP A 257 55.41 -8.78 -33.01
C ASP A 257 55.95 -10.17 -32.58
N GLU A 258 55.18 -11.22 -32.85
CA GLU A 258 55.59 -12.49 -33.52
C GLU A 258 54.65 -13.68 -33.18
N GLU A 259 53.83 -14.02 -34.17
CA GLU A 259 53.60 -15.35 -34.79
C GLU A 259 54.08 -16.66 -34.08
N LEU A 260 53.17 -17.66 -33.89
CA LEU A 260 53.10 -18.94 -34.66
C LEU A 260 52.40 -20.14 -33.95
N SER A 261 51.56 -20.84 -34.75
CA SER A 261 51.29 -22.31 -34.80
C SER A 261 50.39 -22.94 -33.70
N ASP A 262 49.42 -23.85 -33.93
CA ASP A 262 49.11 -24.82 -35.02
C ASP A 262 47.64 -25.41 -34.82
N PRO A 263 47.14 -26.49 -35.49
CA PRO A 263 46.39 -26.53 -36.77
C PRO A 263 44.97 -27.18 -36.75
N GLY A 264 44.25 -26.99 -37.88
CA GLY A 264 43.30 -27.95 -38.51
C GLY A 264 41.87 -28.04 -37.91
N VAL A 265 40.76 -28.14 -38.65
CA VAL A 265 40.50 -28.64 -40.01
C VAL A 265 39.20 -28.01 -40.56
N SER A 266 39.31 -27.52 -41.78
CA SER A 266 38.36 -27.37 -42.89
C SER A 266 36.84 -27.50 -42.69
N PHE A 267 36.10 -26.45 -43.09
CA PHE A 267 34.94 -26.61 -43.99
C PHE A 267 35.05 -25.64 -45.17
N ARG A 268 34.93 -26.21 -46.37
CA ARG A 268 35.17 -25.62 -47.68
C ARG A 268 34.12 -24.54 -48.00
N GLN A 269 34.58 -23.42 -48.55
CA GLN A 269 33.77 -22.55 -49.40
C GLN A 269 33.55 -23.22 -50.76
N ALA A 270 32.30 -23.24 -51.20
CA ALA A 270 31.94 -23.14 -52.62
C ALA A 270 30.44 -22.80 -52.70
N GLY A 271 30.09 -21.70 -53.36
CA GLY A 271 28.69 -21.40 -53.68
C GLY A 271 28.38 -19.92 -53.79
N ASP A 272 28.61 -19.39 -54.97
CA ASP A 272 28.08 -18.15 -55.51
C ASP A 272 26.58 -17.97 -55.16
N GLY A 273 26.20 -16.83 -54.54
CA GLY A 273 24.82 -16.63 -54.13
C GLY A 273 24.59 -15.47 -53.15
N LYS A 274 24.41 -14.27 -53.73
CA LYS A 274 23.76 -13.07 -53.15
C LYS A 274 24.24 -12.63 -51.76
N HIS A 275 24.80 -11.43 -51.69
CA HIS A 275 24.74 -10.59 -50.48
C HIS A 275 23.31 -10.65 -49.90
N ILE A 276 23.09 -11.46 -48.86
CA ILE A 276 21.90 -11.34 -48.03
C ILE A 276 22.14 -10.06 -47.25
N ASN A 277 21.50 -9.00 -47.72
CA ASN A 277 21.33 -7.78 -46.94
C ASN A 277 20.63 -8.23 -45.64
N LEU A 278 21.40 -8.49 -44.59
CA LEU A 278 20.85 -8.82 -43.28
C LEU A 278 20.17 -7.54 -42.81
N GLY A 279 18.87 -7.42 -43.09
CA GLY A 279 18.00 -6.37 -42.57
C GLY A 279 17.91 -6.43 -41.04
N ASN A 280 16.72 -6.39 -40.46
CA ASN A 280 16.53 -6.56 -39.01
C ASN A 280 16.71 -8.03 -38.54
N GLY A 281 17.53 -8.83 -39.24
CA GLY A 281 17.83 -10.22 -38.88
C GLY A 281 16.61 -11.15 -38.99
N TYR A 282 16.49 -12.10 -38.04
CA TYR A 282 15.39 -13.06 -38.01
C TYR A 282 14.01 -12.43 -37.74
N PHE A 283 13.96 -11.20 -37.20
CA PHE A 283 12.70 -10.50 -36.95
C PHE A 283 11.98 -10.12 -38.24
N ASP A 284 12.70 -9.89 -39.35
CA ASP A 284 12.07 -9.65 -40.66
C ASP A 284 11.30 -10.88 -41.18
N LYS A 285 11.58 -12.07 -40.63
CA LYS A 285 10.90 -13.32 -41.02
C LYS A 285 9.69 -13.64 -40.15
N LEU A 286 9.51 -12.93 -39.04
CA LEU A 286 8.40 -13.18 -38.12
C LEU A 286 7.17 -12.35 -38.55
N PRO A 287 5.95 -12.94 -38.54
CA PRO A 287 4.73 -12.18 -38.67
C PRO A 287 4.62 -11.09 -37.61
N TYR A 288 3.97 -9.99 -37.96
CA TYR A 288 3.80 -8.83 -37.08
C TYR A 288 3.22 -9.23 -35.71
N GLU A 289 2.24 -10.14 -35.70
CA GLU A 289 1.57 -10.64 -34.50
C GLU A 289 2.52 -11.41 -33.58
N LEU A 290 3.47 -12.17 -34.13
CA LEU A 290 4.45 -12.89 -33.33
C LEU A 290 5.45 -11.94 -32.68
N ILE A 291 5.87 -10.88 -33.39
CA ILE A 291 6.74 -9.85 -32.82
C ILE A 291 5.98 -9.11 -31.69
N GLN A 292 4.72 -8.74 -31.92
CA GLN A 292 3.86 -8.13 -30.90
C GLN A 292 3.70 -9.03 -29.67
N LEU A 293 3.56 -10.35 -29.86
CA LEU A 293 3.50 -11.31 -28.76
C LEU A 293 4.83 -11.38 -28.00
N ILE A 294 5.96 -11.46 -28.68
CA ILE A 294 7.29 -11.48 -28.06
C ILE A 294 7.50 -10.23 -27.20
N VAL A 295 7.27 -9.04 -27.77
CA VAL A 295 7.45 -7.78 -27.02
C VAL A 295 6.42 -7.62 -25.90
N SER A 296 5.28 -8.32 -25.96
CA SER A 296 4.26 -8.26 -24.91
C SER A 296 4.71 -8.82 -23.56
N HIS A 297 5.75 -9.66 -23.56
CA HIS A 297 6.33 -10.25 -22.35
C HIS A 297 7.40 -9.37 -21.71
N LEU A 298 7.82 -8.29 -22.37
CA LEU A 298 8.88 -7.41 -21.87
C LEU A 298 8.35 -6.42 -20.84
N THR A 299 9.18 -6.10 -19.84
CA THR A 299 8.88 -5.01 -18.90
C THR A 299 8.95 -3.65 -19.61
N LEU A 300 8.36 -2.62 -19.01
CA LEU A 300 8.39 -1.28 -19.59
C LEU A 300 9.83 -0.76 -19.84
N PRO A 301 10.80 -0.89 -18.90
CA PRO A 301 12.19 -0.55 -19.17
C PRO A 301 12.82 -1.35 -20.31
N ASP A 302 12.50 -2.64 -20.42
CA ASP A 302 13.01 -3.49 -21.51
C ASP A 302 12.48 -3.04 -22.87
N LEU A 303 11.20 -2.69 -22.97
CA LEU A 303 10.62 -2.09 -24.18
C LEU A 303 11.36 -0.80 -24.54
N CYS A 304 11.56 0.09 -23.57
CA CYS A 304 12.26 1.34 -23.80
C CYS A 304 13.72 1.13 -24.25
N ARG A 305 14.41 0.11 -23.75
CA ARG A 305 15.72 -0.29 -24.27
C ARG A 305 15.63 -0.85 -25.68
N LEU A 306 14.67 -1.74 -25.94
CA LEU A 306 14.50 -2.38 -27.23
C LEU A 306 14.15 -1.37 -28.34
N THR A 307 13.39 -0.31 -28.03
CA THR A 307 13.09 0.77 -28.98
C THR A 307 14.32 1.51 -29.52
N GLN A 308 15.48 1.37 -28.88
CA GLN A 308 16.73 2.04 -29.25
C GLN A 308 17.61 1.19 -30.16
N THR A 309 17.19 -0.04 -30.49
CA THR A 309 18.04 -1.00 -31.22
C THR A 309 17.91 -0.87 -32.73
N CYS A 310 16.69 -0.88 -33.27
CA CYS A 310 16.43 -0.72 -34.71
C CYS A 310 15.04 -0.13 -34.98
N LYS A 311 14.82 0.33 -36.23
CA LYS A 311 13.55 0.96 -36.64
C LYS A 311 12.35 0.01 -36.56
N LEU A 312 12.52 -1.26 -36.90
CA LEU A 312 11.45 -2.26 -36.82
C LEU A 312 10.99 -2.45 -35.37
N LEU A 313 11.92 -2.74 -34.46
CA LEU A 313 11.60 -2.95 -33.04
C LEU A 313 11.11 -1.66 -32.37
N HIS A 314 11.58 -0.49 -32.81
CA HIS A 314 11.01 0.78 -32.40
C HIS A 314 9.51 0.87 -32.72
N GLN A 315 9.10 0.55 -33.95
CA GLN A 315 7.70 0.58 -34.35
C GLN A 315 6.84 -0.38 -33.51
N HIS A 316 7.30 -1.63 -33.34
CA HIS A 316 6.57 -2.62 -32.55
C HIS A 316 6.47 -2.26 -31.07
N CYS A 317 7.55 -1.79 -30.46
CA CYS A 317 7.57 -1.44 -29.05
C CYS A 317 6.84 -0.12 -28.76
N CYS A 318 6.71 0.78 -29.73
CA CYS A 318 5.94 2.02 -29.61
C CYS A 318 4.46 1.85 -29.98
N ASP A 319 4.05 0.66 -30.42
CA ASP A 319 2.68 0.39 -30.83
C ASP A 319 1.68 0.57 -29.67
N PRO A 320 0.59 1.36 -29.84
CA PRO A 320 -0.38 1.58 -28.78
C PRO A 320 -1.06 0.32 -28.23
N LEU A 321 -1.13 -0.78 -28.98
CA LEU A 321 -1.66 -2.06 -28.50
C LEU A 321 -0.82 -2.63 -27.35
N GLN A 322 0.45 -2.26 -27.26
CA GLN A 322 1.33 -2.66 -26.17
C GLN A 322 1.01 -1.95 -24.85
N TYR A 323 0.26 -0.82 -24.90
CA TYR A 323 0.01 0.09 -23.80
C TYR A 323 -1.48 0.20 -23.42
N ILE A 324 -2.33 -0.75 -23.82
CA ILE A 324 -3.75 -0.79 -23.40
C ILE A 324 -3.87 -0.82 -21.86
N GLN A 325 -2.92 -1.48 -21.19
CA GLN A 325 -2.78 -1.49 -19.74
C GLN A 325 -1.36 -1.09 -19.38
N LEU A 326 -1.23 -0.08 -18.52
CA LEU A 326 0.05 0.45 -18.11
C LEU A 326 0.09 0.63 -16.59
N SER A 327 0.93 -0.15 -15.93
CA SER A 327 1.28 0.07 -14.52
C SER A 327 2.63 0.75 -14.42
N LEU A 328 2.62 1.97 -13.87
CA LEU A 328 3.81 2.76 -13.60
C LEU A 328 4.21 2.73 -12.12
N GLN A 329 3.34 2.22 -11.24
CA GLN A 329 3.61 2.04 -9.81
C GLN A 329 4.96 1.36 -9.51
N PRO A 330 5.40 0.27 -10.20
CA PRO A 330 6.70 -0.35 -9.91
C PRO A 330 7.91 0.56 -10.15
N TYR A 331 7.72 1.65 -10.90
CA TYR A 331 8.76 2.60 -11.27
C TYR A 331 8.57 3.95 -10.58
N TRP A 332 7.71 4.02 -9.56
CA TRP A 332 7.25 5.27 -8.93
C TRP A 332 8.39 6.24 -8.58
N ALA A 333 9.52 5.72 -8.10
CA ALA A 333 10.67 6.51 -7.67
C ALA A 333 11.44 7.18 -8.82
N ARG A 334 11.22 6.75 -10.06
CA ARG A 334 11.93 7.23 -11.27
C ARG A 334 11.03 8.02 -12.22
N LEU A 335 9.74 8.18 -11.89
CA LEU A 335 8.80 8.85 -12.76
C LEU A 335 8.88 10.36 -12.61
N SER A 336 8.76 11.02 -13.75
CA SER A 336 8.82 12.46 -13.90
C SER A 336 7.92 12.91 -15.04
N ASP A 337 7.71 14.23 -15.17
CA ASP A 337 7.05 14.83 -16.33
C ASP A 337 7.68 14.37 -17.66
N THR A 338 9.02 14.30 -17.71
CA THR A 338 9.76 13.85 -18.91
C THR A 338 9.45 12.40 -19.25
N SER A 339 9.36 11.54 -18.23
CA SER A 339 9.01 10.12 -18.40
C SER A 339 7.60 9.98 -18.98
N LEU A 340 6.62 10.74 -18.49
CA LEU A 340 5.26 10.74 -19.06
C LEU A 340 5.24 11.29 -20.49
N GLY A 341 6.00 12.36 -20.77
CA GLY A 341 6.11 12.92 -22.12
C GLY A 341 6.59 11.90 -23.16
N HIS A 342 7.57 11.07 -22.81
CA HIS A 342 8.06 9.99 -23.70
C HIS A 342 7.03 8.86 -23.94
N LEU A 343 6.15 8.62 -22.98
CA LEU A 343 5.10 7.60 -23.08
C LEU A 343 3.83 8.12 -23.76
N GLN A 344 3.61 9.44 -23.76
CA GLN A 344 2.38 10.09 -24.20
C GLN A 344 1.94 9.62 -25.60
N GLY A 345 2.84 9.61 -26.58
CA GLY A 345 2.53 9.20 -27.96
C GLY A 345 2.21 7.71 -28.13
N ARG A 346 2.59 6.87 -27.17
CA ARG A 346 2.39 5.41 -27.20
C ARG A 346 1.09 4.99 -26.50
N CYS A 347 0.50 5.88 -25.70
CA CYS A 347 -0.62 5.55 -24.82
C CYS A 347 -1.99 5.96 -25.41
N THR A 348 -2.13 6.06 -26.73
CA THR A 348 -3.36 6.56 -27.37
C THR A 348 -4.56 5.61 -27.22
N LEU A 349 -4.32 4.31 -27.00
CA LEU A 349 -5.34 3.28 -26.75
C LEU A 349 -5.38 2.84 -25.27
N LEU A 350 -4.82 3.63 -24.36
CA LEU A 350 -4.74 3.30 -22.94
C LEU A 350 -6.15 3.19 -22.32
N GLN A 351 -6.41 2.06 -21.68
CA GLN A 351 -7.68 1.77 -20.99
C GLN A 351 -7.50 1.62 -19.48
N ARG A 352 -6.35 1.15 -19.02
CA ARG A 352 -6.07 1.01 -17.58
C ARG A 352 -4.73 1.63 -17.25
N LEU A 353 -4.71 2.56 -16.31
CA LEU A 353 -3.51 3.26 -15.85
C LEU A 353 -3.37 3.12 -14.34
N ASN A 354 -2.19 2.69 -13.89
CA ASN A 354 -1.82 2.74 -12.47
C ASN A 354 -0.62 3.65 -12.26
N LEU A 355 -0.87 4.75 -11.57
CA LEU A 355 0.08 5.78 -11.16
C LEU A 355 0.19 5.84 -9.62
N SER A 356 -0.22 4.80 -8.91
CA SER A 356 -0.15 4.77 -7.44
C SER A 356 1.29 4.96 -6.95
N TRP A 357 1.44 5.71 -5.84
CA TRP A 357 2.70 6.06 -5.17
C TRP A 357 3.60 7.02 -5.95
N THR A 358 3.12 7.55 -7.08
CA THR A 358 3.92 8.42 -7.95
C THR A 358 3.82 9.88 -7.56
N GLY A 359 4.79 10.67 -8.03
CA GLY A 359 4.83 12.12 -7.82
C GLY A 359 5.31 12.57 -6.44
N ASN A 360 5.81 11.64 -5.62
CA ASN A 360 6.47 11.98 -4.36
C ASN A 360 7.63 12.96 -4.62
N ARG A 361 7.68 14.02 -3.80
CA ARG A 361 8.71 15.07 -3.79
C ARG A 361 8.81 15.92 -5.08
N GLY A 362 7.72 16.02 -5.86
CA GLY A 362 7.59 17.01 -6.94
C GLY A 362 8.16 16.61 -8.29
N ALA A 363 8.58 15.35 -8.46
CA ALA A 363 9.07 14.84 -9.75
C ALA A 363 7.99 14.84 -10.84
N LEU A 364 6.73 14.65 -10.45
CA LEU A 364 5.56 14.72 -11.32
C LEU A 364 4.72 15.95 -10.95
N THR A 365 4.47 16.81 -11.93
CA THR A 365 3.75 18.07 -11.74
C THR A 365 2.33 18.00 -12.33
N LEU A 366 1.50 18.98 -11.97
CA LEU A 366 0.19 19.18 -12.59
C LEU A 366 0.30 19.29 -14.12
N THR A 367 1.32 19.98 -14.64
CA THR A 367 1.53 20.17 -16.08
C THR A 367 1.83 18.87 -16.79
N GLY A 368 2.78 18.07 -16.28
CA GLY A 368 3.11 16.77 -16.86
C GLY A 368 1.93 15.81 -16.81
N PHE A 369 1.24 15.73 -15.66
CA PHE A 369 0.04 14.93 -15.50
C PHE A 369 -1.09 15.37 -16.45
N SER A 370 -1.38 16.68 -16.52
CA SER A 370 -2.46 17.21 -17.37
C SER A 370 -2.20 16.93 -18.86
N SER A 371 -0.97 17.14 -19.33
CA SER A 371 -0.58 16.83 -20.72
C SER A 371 -0.79 15.36 -21.03
N PHE A 372 -0.35 14.48 -20.14
CA PHE A 372 -0.49 13.03 -20.31
C PHE A 372 -1.96 12.63 -20.38
N MET A 373 -2.77 13.04 -19.39
CA MET A 373 -4.19 12.71 -19.33
C MET A 373 -4.99 13.25 -20.52
N LYS A 374 -4.67 14.45 -21.03
CA LYS A 374 -5.31 15.00 -22.24
C LYS A 374 -5.01 14.15 -23.48
N ALA A 375 -3.86 13.50 -23.56
CA ALA A 375 -3.48 12.69 -24.70
C ALA A 375 -4.05 11.25 -24.64
N CYS A 376 -4.12 10.64 -23.45
CA CYS A 376 -4.48 9.23 -23.30
C CYS A 376 -5.81 8.98 -22.56
N GLY A 377 -6.46 10.00 -22.00
CA GLY A 377 -7.62 9.85 -21.11
C GLY A 377 -8.91 9.42 -21.81
N GLY A 378 -9.06 9.67 -23.11
CA GLY A 378 -10.33 9.49 -23.83
C GLY A 378 -10.87 8.06 -23.84
N SER A 379 -9.98 7.05 -23.75
CA SER A 379 -10.35 5.63 -23.70
C SER A 379 -10.22 5.01 -22.31
N LEU A 380 -9.88 5.81 -21.30
CA LEU A 380 -9.54 5.31 -19.98
C LEU A 380 -10.77 4.80 -19.23
N VAL A 381 -10.66 3.57 -18.73
CA VAL A 381 -11.70 2.85 -17.99
C VAL A 381 -11.31 2.70 -16.51
N CYS A 382 -10.02 2.53 -16.22
CA CYS A 382 -9.50 2.31 -14.86
C CYS A 382 -8.33 3.24 -14.59
N LEU A 383 -8.39 3.98 -13.48
CA LEU A 383 -7.36 4.91 -13.03
C LEU A 383 -7.05 4.69 -11.54
N GLU A 384 -5.87 4.14 -11.27
CA GLU A 384 -5.37 3.91 -9.91
C GLU A 384 -4.36 5.00 -9.54
N LEU A 385 -4.68 5.79 -8.51
CA LEU A 385 -3.90 6.94 -8.04
C LEU A 385 -3.70 6.92 -6.51
N SER A 386 -3.59 5.73 -5.90
CA SER A 386 -3.39 5.61 -4.45
C SER A 386 -2.10 6.30 -4.01
N CYS A 387 -2.14 7.04 -2.91
CA CYS A 387 -1.01 7.77 -2.32
C CYS A 387 -0.29 8.70 -3.32
N CYS A 388 -1.04 9.35 -4.21
CA CYS A 388 -0.50 10.32 -5.15
C CYS A 388 -0.56 11.74 -4.56
N HIS A 389 0.46 12.09 -3.78
CA HIS A 389 0.53 13.36 -3.02
C HIS A 389 0.70 14.62 -3.88
N PHE A 390 0.97 14.48 -5.18
CA PHE A 390 1.04 15.61 -6.12
C PHE A 390 -0.35 16.05 -6.63
N LEU A 391 -1.39 15.27 -6.39
CA LEU A 391 -2.73 15.58 -6.89
C LEU A 391 -3.27 16.86 -6.25
N SER A 392 -3.92 17.66 -7.08
CA SER A 392 -4.58 18.92 -6.71
C SER A 392 -5.98 18.97 -7.34
N GLU A 393 -6.78 19.97 -6.99
CA GLU A 393 -8.11 20.18 -7.59
C GLU A 393 -8.08 20.22 -9.13
N PRO A 394 -7.17 20.98 -9.79
CA PRO A 394 -7.05 20.95 -11.25
C PRO A 394 -6.76 19.56 -11.84
N CYS A 395 -6.09 18.67 -11.10
CA CYS A 395 -5.89 17.29 -11.56
C CYS A 395 -7.22 16.54 -11.70
N LEU A 396 -8.11 16.67 -10.71
CA LEU A 396 -9.44 16.02 -10.74
C LEU A 396 -10.35 16.67 -11.78
N GLU A 397 -10.24 17.99 -11.98
CA GLU A 397 -10.92 18.65 -13.08
C GLU A 397 -10.50 18.06 -14.43
N VAL A 398 -9.20 17.93 -14.68
CA VAL A 398 -8.67 17.34 -15.92
C VAL A 398 -9.16 15.90 -16.09
N ILE A 399 -9.13 15.08 -15.03
CA ILE A 399 -9.66 13.70 -15.10
C ILE A 399 -11.14 13.73 -15.51
N SER A 400 -11.95 14.59 -14.88
CA SER A 400 -13.38 14.70 -15.16
C SER A 400 -13.70 15.14 -16.59
N GLN A 401 -12.82 15.95 -17.21
CA GLN A 401 -12.99 16.45 -18.58
C GLN A 401 -12.45 15.48 -19.63
N THR A 402 -11.37 14.75 -19.33
CA THR A 402 -10.64 13.93 -20.30
C THR A 402 -11.04 12.46 -20.30
N CYS A 403 -11.61 11.96 -19.20
CA CYS A 403 -11.91 10.55 -19.00
C CYS A 403 -13.43 10.28 -18.86
N PRO A 404 -14.27 10.59 -19.86
CA PRO A 404 -15.73 10.43 -19.75
C PRO A 404 -16.19 8.97 -19.63
N GLY A 405 -15.33 8.02 -20.04
CA GLY A 405 -15.58 6.57 -19.98
C GLY A 405 -15.14 5.90 -18.68
N LEU A 406 -14.62 6.65 -17.69
CA LEU A 406 -14.00 6.07 -16.50
C LEU A 406 -15.01 5.29 -15.66
N GLN A 407 -14.67 4.05 -15.33
CA GLN A 407 -15.47 3.13 -14.53
C GLN A 407 -14.84 2.85 -13.16
N GLU A 408 -13.52 2.91 -13.05
CA GLU A 408 -12.80 2.63 -11.81
C GLU A 408 -11.85 3.79 -11.49
N LEU A 409 -12.02 4.36 -10.29
CA LEU A 409 -11.17 5.43 -9.78
C LEU A 409 -10.76 5.10 -8.35
N ASN A 410 -9.45 5.10 -8.11
CA ASN A 410 -8.89 4.96 -6.78
C ASN A 410 -8.06 6.18 -6.40
N LEU A 411 -8.45 6.83 -5.31
CA LEU A 411 -7.79 8.00 -4.71
C LEU A 411 -7.42 7.74 -3.24
N SER A 412 -7.24 6.47 -2.84
CA SER A 412 -6.92 6.11 -1.47
C SER A 412 -5.68 6.86 -0.96
N SER A 413 -5.77 7.38 0.25
CA SER A 413 -4.69 8.10 0.94
C SER A 413 -4.14 9.31 0.15
N CYS A 414 -4.97 9.93 -0.70
CA CYS A 414 -4.68 11.24 -1.31
C CYS A 414 -5.15 12.37 -0.40
N ASP A 415 -4.54 12.47 0.78
CA ASP A 415 -4.93 13.35 1.90
C ASP A 415 -4.59 14.85 1.68
N ARG A 416 -3.78 15.15 0.66
CA ARG A 416 -3.44 16.53 0.23
C ARG A 416 -4.47 17.16 -0.70
N LEU A 417 -5.40 16.37 -1.24
CA LEU A 417 -6.49 16.90 -2.06
C LEU A 417 -7.40 17.80 -1.23
N HIS A 418 -7.70 18.99 -1.76
CA HIS A 418 -8.66 19.88 -1.14
C HIS A 418 -10.08 19.30 -1.26
N PRO A 419 -10.94 19.42 -0.23
CA PRO A 419 -12.28 18.82 -0.22
C PRO A 419 -13.16 19.19 -1.44
N GLN A 420 -13.03 20.41 -1.94
CA GLN A 420 -13.78 20.89 -3.12
C GLN A 420 -13.44 20.11 -4.40
N ALA A 421 -12.23 19.55 -4.50
CA ALA A 421 -11.79 18.78 -5.67
C ALA A 421 -12.69 17.56 -5.95
N PHE A 422 -13.23 16.94 -4.91
CA PHE A 422 -14.05 15.73 -5.04
C PHE A 422 -15.38 15.98 -5.77
N THR A 423 -15.85 17.23 -5.85
CA THR A 423 -17.07 17.57 -6.59
C THR A 423 -16.96 17.25 -8.08
N HIS A 424 -15.75 17.29 -8.66
CA HIS A 424 -15.51 16.94 -10.07
C HIS A 424 -15.82 15.47 -10.39
N ILE A 425 -15.74 14.57 -9.39
CA ILE A 425 -16.02 13.14 -9.57
C ILE A 425 -17.47 12.91 -9.98
N SER A 426 -18.40 13.79 -9.59
CA SER A 426 -19.82 13.71 -9.99
C SER A 426 -20.05 13.74 -11.50
N LYS A 427 -19.09 14.27 -12.28
CA LYS A 427 -19.14 14.30 -13.75
C LYS A 427 -18.79 12.94 -14.38
N LEU A 428 -18.18 12.03 -13.62
CA LEU A 428 -17.80 10.69 -14.05
C LEU A 428 -18.97 9.70 -13.85
N THR A 429 -20.01 9.86 -14.65
CA THR A 429 -21.31 9.17 -14.45
C THR A 429 -21.27 7.65 -14.68
N ARG A 430 -20.21 7.15 -15.31
CA ARG A 430 -20.00 5.71 -15.58
C ARG A 430 -19.24 4.97 -14.48
N LEU A 431 -18.95 5.64 -13.35
CA LEU A 431 -18.22 5.01 -12.24
C LEU A 431 -18.97 3.81 -11.67
N ARG A 432 -18.24 2.70 -11.57
CA ARG A 432 -18.63 1.42 -10.97
C ARG A 432 -17.81 1.09 -9.74
N ARG A 433 -16.56 1.55 -9.68
CA ARG A 433 -15.68 1.41 -8.52
C ARG A 433 -15.10 2.76 -8.15
N LEU A 434 -15.29 3.15 -6.90
CA LEU A 434 -14.74 4.37 -6.33
C LEU A 434 -14.12 4.07 -4.96
N VAL A 435 -12.82 4.33 -4.84
CA VAL A 435 -12.08 4.14 -3.59
C VAL A 435 -11.58 5.49 -3.09
N LEU A 436 -12.08 5.90 -1.92
CA LEU A 436 -11.81 7.19 -1.29
C LEU A 436 -11.23 7.01 0.12
N TYR A 437 -10.71 5.83 0.43
CA TYR A 437 -10.12 5.50 1.72
C TYR A 437 -9.16 6.61 2.20
N ARG A 438 -9.32 7.09 3.44
CA ARG A 438 -8.49 8.14 4.05
C ARG A 438 -8.34 9.40 3.16
N THR A 439 -9.46 9.87 2.62
CA THR A 439 -9.53 11.17 1.94
C THR A 439 -10.31 12.19 2.75
N LYS A 440 -10.20 13.46 2.35
CA LYS A 440 -10.91 14.61 2.93
C LYS A 440 -12.20 14.95 2.18
N ILE A 441 -12.89 13.95 1.64
CA ILE A 441 -14.16 14.17 0.96
C ILE A 441 -15.24 14.66 1.94
N GLU A 442 -15.91 15.76 1.60
CA GLU A 442 -17.06 16.28 2.34
C GLU A 442 -18.35 15.56 1.97
N GLN A 443 -19.31 15.56 2.92
CA GLN A 443 -20.61 14.94 2.72
C GLN A 443 -21.34 15.48 1.48
N THR A 444 -21.35 16.79 1.23
CA THR A 444 -22.01 17.41 0.07
C THR A 444 -21.48 16.88 -1.26
N ALA A 445 -20.16 16.75 -1.38
CA ALA A 445 -19.51 16.17 -2.56
C ALA A 445 -19.89 14.69 -2.72
N MET A 446 -19.91 13.92 -1.62
CA MET A 446 -20.32 12.52 -1.65
C MET A 446 -21.78 12.36 -2.11
N LEU A 447 -22.70 13.17 -1.59
CA LEU A 447 -24.12 13.14 -2.01
C LEU A 447 -24.29 13.51 -3.49
N SER A 448 -23.49 14.46 -3.99
CA SER A 448 -23.45 14.78 -5.42
C SER A 448 -22.98 13.58 -6.26
N ILE A 449 -21.89 12.91 -5.85
CA ILE A 449 -21.40 11.70 -6.51
C ILE A 449 -22.49 10.61 -6.54
N LEU A 450 -23.16 10.33 -5.41
CA LEU A 450 -24.23 9.33 -5.36
C LEU A 450 -25.46 9.69 -6.19
N THR A 451 -25.66 10.98 -6.44
CA THR A 451 -26.76 11.46 -7.30
C THR A 451 -26.49 11.09 -8.77
N PHE A 452 -25.25 11.23 -9.24
CA PHE A 452 -24.92 11.07 -10.65
C PHE A 452 -24.28 9.72 -11.02
N CYS A 453 -23.49 9.13 -10.13
CA CYS A 453 -22.79 7.85 -10.32
C CYS A 453 -23.66 6.67 -9.88
N ILE A 454 -24.80 6.46 -10.54
CA ILE A 454 -25.79 5.42 -10.15
C ILE A 454 -25.36 3.99 -10.50
N GLU A 455 -24.33 3.81 -11.34
CA GLU A 455 -23.77 2.51 -11.72
C GLU A 455 -22.79 1.94 -10.67
N LEU A 456 -22.59 2.62 -9.54
CA LEU A 456 -21.66 2.18 -8.50
C LEU A 456 -21.97 0.75 -8.00
N ARG A 457 -20.91 -0.07 -8.01
CA ARG A 457 -20.88 -1.46 -7.52
C ARG A 457 -19.93 -1.63 -6.34
N HIS A 458 -18.87 -0.83 -6.29
CA HIS A 458 -17.86 -0.89 -5.23
C HIS A 458 -17.58 0.52 -4.73
N LEU A 459 -17.78 0.76 -3.43
CA LEU A 459 -17.52 2.04 -2.80
C LEU A 459 -16.72 1.82 -1.52
N ASN A 460 -15.60 2.54 -1.37
CA ASN A 460 -14.84 2.56 -0.13
C ASN A 460 -14.78 3.98 0.41
N LEU A 461 -15.35 4.18 1.60
CA LEU A 461 -15.35 5.42 2.38
C LEU A 461 -14.64 5.25 3.72
N GLY A 462 -13.82 4.20 3.84
CA GLY A 462 -13.12 3.87 5.06
C GLY A 462 -12.26 5.04 5.54
N SER A 463 -12.42 5.42 6.81
CA SER A 463 -11.68 6.51 7.44
C SER A 463 -11.78 7.88 6.72
N CYS A 464 -12.88 8.16 6.01
CA CYS A 464 -13.19 9.51 5.51
C CYS A 464 -13.69 10.40 6.66
N VAL A 465 -12.83 11.29 7.15
CA VAL A 465 -13.05 12.04 8.40
C VAL A 465 -13.97 13.27 8.26
N MET A 466 -14.26 13.72 7.05
CA MET A 466 -15.07 14.92 6.75
C MET A 466 -16.52 14.61 6.37
N ILE A 467 -16.92 13.33 6.39
CA ILE A 467 -18.33 12.95 6.29
C ILE A 467 -18.93 12.97 7.69
N GLU A 468 -19.97 13.79 7.89
CA GLU A 468 -20.54 14.05 9.22
C GLU A 468 -21.61 13.03 9.59
N ASP A 469 -22.51 12.70 8.66
CA ASP A 469 -23.66 11.82 8.86
C ASP A 469 -23.69 10.71 7.80
N TYR A 470 -23.31 9.51 8.21
CA TYR A 470 -23.31 8.35 7.34
C TYR A 470 -24.70 7.71 7.15
N ASP A 471 -25.70 8.03 7.98
CA ASP A 471 -27.08 7.59 7.73
C ASP A 471 -27.62 8.24 6.46
N VAL A 472 -27.33 9.52 6.24
CA VAL A 472 -27.73 10.23 5.00
C VAL A 472 -27.05 9.61 3.78
N VAL A 473 -25.77 9.26 3.89
CA VAL A 473 -25.02 8.58 2.82
C VAL A 473 -25.62 7.19 2.56
N ALA A 474 -25.91 6.42 3.61
CA ALA A 474 -26.52 5.10 3.53
C ALA A 474 -27.92 5.14 2.87
N SER A 475 -28.75 6.11 3.26
CA SER A 475 -30.06 6.35 2.65
C SER A 475 -29.96 6.64 1.15
N MET A 476 -29.02 7.51 0.77
CA MET A 476 -28.80 7.85 -0.64
C MET A 476 -28.27 6.65 -1.44
N LEU A 477 -27.38 5.84 -0.87
CA LEU A 477 -26.94 4.58 -1.47
C LEU A 477 -28.12 3.62 -1.71
N ALA A 478 -28.99 3.44 -0.71
CA ALA A 478 -30.16 2.58 -0.78
C ALA A 478 -31.12 2.95 -1.92
N VAL A 479 -31.28 4.25 -2.16
CA VAL A 479 -32.19 4.77 -3.20
C VAL A 479 -31.54 4.74 -4.59
N ARG A 480 -30.28 5.15 -4.71
CA ARG A 480 -29.62 5.44 -5.99
C ARG A 480 -28.73 4.32 -6.51
N CYS A 481 -28.05 3.60 -5.62
CA CYS A 481 -27.00 2.63 -5.95
C CYS A 481 -27.46 1.19 -5.62
N ARG A 482 -28.60 0.76 -6.16
CA ARG A 482 -29.16 -0.58 -5.87
C ARG A 482 -28.35 -1.76 -6.42
N SER A 483 -27.38 -1.48 -7.30
CA SER A 483 -26.44 -2.46 -7.85
C SER A 483 -25.15 -2.62 -7.03
N LEU A 484 -25.08 -2.01 -5.84
CA LEU A 484 -23.91 -2.06 -4.97
C LEU A 484 -23.63 -3.50 -4.52
N ARG A 485 -22.37 -3.93 -4.68
CA ARG A 485 -21.86 -5.27 -4.33
C ARG A 485 -20.84 -5.22 -3.20
N SER A 486 -20.09 -4.12 -3.07
CA SER A 486 -19.10 -3.96 -2.02
C SER A 486 -19.18 -2.56 -1.43
N LEU A 487 -19.23 -2.48 -0.11
CA LEU A 487 -19.22 -1.23 0.63
C LEU A 487 -18.29 -1.33 1.83
N ASP A 488 -17.31 -0.45 1.88
CA ASP A 488 -16.41 -0.31 3.03
C ASP A 488 -16.72 1.01 3.74
N LEU A 489 -17.23 0.90 4.98
CA LEU A 489 -17.50 1.99 5.90
C LEU A 489 -16.62 1.90 7.15
N TRP A 490 -15.45 1.27 7.05
CA TRP A 490 -14.54 1.11 8.17
C TRP A 490 -14.27 2.45 8.86
N ARG A 491 -14.52 2.51 10.16
CA ARG A 491 -14.38 3.71 11.00
C ARG A 491 -15.25 4.89 10.57
N CYS A 492 -16.39 4.64 9.94
CA CYS A 492 -17.39 5.68 9.76
C CYS A 492 -17.96 6.12 11.12
N ARG A 493 -18.35 7.39 11.21
CA ARG A 493 -19.00 7.97 12.39
C ARG A 493 -20.48 8.17 12.10
N ASN A 494 -21.32 8.20 13.12
CA ASN A 494 -22.73 8.57 12.99
C ASN A 494 -23.52 7.70 11.99
N LEU A 495 -23.09 6.45 11.77
CA LEU A 495 -23.93 5.42 11.16
C LEU A 495 -24.71 4.73 12.28
N THR A 496 -26.03 4.77 12.22
CA THR A 496 -26.95 4.20 13.21
C THR A 496 -27.68 2.98 12.65
N GLU A 497 -28.50 2.34 13.49
CA GLU A 497 -29.37 1.23 13.09
C GLU A 497 -30.31 1.62 11.94
N ARG A 498 -30.76 2.88 11.91
CA ARG A 498 -31.67 3.38 10.89
C ARG A 498 -30.99 3.40 9.52
N GLY A 499 -29.82 4.05 9.41
CA GLY A 499 -29.07 4.09 8.16
C GLY A 499 -28.69 2.69 7.69
N LEU A 500 -28.32 1.80 8.62
CA LEU A 500 -28.01 0.41 8.27
C LEU A 500 -29.23 -0.36 7.76
N ALA A 501 -30.42 -0.17 8.35
CA ALA A 501 -31.65 -0.78 7.88
C ALA A 501 -32.07 -0.25 6.50
N GLU A 502 -31.97 1.06 6.28
CA GLU A 502 -32.25 1.67 4.97
C GLU A 502 -31.29 1.13 3.89
N LEU A 503 -29.98 1.06 4.20
CA LEU A 503 -28.97 0.46 3.33
C LEU A 503 -29.31 -0.99 2.98
N ALA A 504 -29.59 -1.82 3.98
CA ALA A 504 -29.90 -3.23 3.79
C ALA A 504 -31.17 -3.44 2.96
N ALA A 505 -32.18 -2.58 3.12
CA ALA A 505 -33.41 -2.63 2.36
C ALA A 505 -33.22 -2.29 0.87
N GLY A 506 -32.33 -1.34 0.55
CA GLY A 506 -32.10 -0.85 -0.82
C GLY A 506 -30.98 -1.57 -1.59
N CYS A 507 -29.89 -1.94 -0.93
CA CYS A 507 -28.69 -2.53 -1.53
C CYS A 507 -28.61 -4.05 -1.31
N ARG A 508 -29.65 -4.79 -1.70
CA ARG A 508 -29.79 -6.24 -1.45
C ARG A 508 -28.77 -7.13 -2.18
N LEU A 509 -28.05 -6.57 -3.15
CA LEU A 509 -27.00 -7.27 -3.90
C LEU A 509 -25.61 -7.17 -3.25
N LEU A 510 -25.52 -6.61 -2.04
CA LEU A 510 -24.27 -6.53 -1.30
C LEU A 510 -23.69 -7.92 -1.02
N GLU A 511 -22.45 -8.10 -1.45
CA GLU A 511 -21.62 -9.28 -1.23
C GLU A 511 -20.53 -9.02 -0.18
N GLU A 512 -20.07 -7.76 -0.05
CA GLU A 512 -18.99 -7.38 0.85
C GLU A 512 -19.40 -6.14 1.64
N LEU A 513 -19.27 -6.21 2.97
CA LEU A 513 -19.58 -5.09 3.84
C LEU A 513 -18.59 -5.01 5.01
N ASP A 514 -17.93 -3.86 5.14
CA ASP A 514 -17.08 -3.55 6.30
C ASP A 514 -17.74 -2.47 7.16
N LEU A 515 -18.07 -2.83 8.41
CA LEU A 515 -18.61 -1.98 9.47
C LEU A 515 -17.67 -1.97 10.69
N GLY A 516 -16.40 -2.30 10.49
CA GLY A 516 -15.41 -2.35 11.54
C GLY A 516 -15.21 -0.97 12.16
N TRP A 517 -15.12 -0.93 13.49
CA TRP A 517 -14.82 0.27 14.28
C TRP A 517 -15.81 1.44 14.08
N CYS A 518 -17.05 1.14 13.69
CA CYS A 518 -18.14 2.12 13.62
C CYS A 518 -18.70 2.38 15.03
N SER A 519 -18.23 3.44 15.70
CA SER A 519 -18.47 3.65 17.14
C SER A 519 -19.93 3.76 17.54
N THR A 520 -20.81 4.29 16.67
CA THR A 520 -22.25 4.42 16.96
C THR A 520 -22.98 3.09 16.96
N LEU A 521 -22.53 2.10 16.17
CA LEU A 521 -23.12 0.77 16.14
C LEU A 521 -22.73 -0.08 17.37
N GLN A 522 -21.71 0.34 18.14
CA GLN A 522 -21.27 -0.37 19.34
C GLN A 522 -22.27 -0.34 20.49
N SER A 523 -23.31 0.50 20.41
CA SER A 523 -24.41 0.56 21.38
C SER A 523 -25.74 0.05 20.80
N SER A 524 -25.72 -0.42 19.55
CA SER A 524 -26.89 -0.86 18.82
C SER A 524 -27.19 -2.34 19.03
N SER A 525 -28.47 -2.73 19.00
CA SER A 525 -28.92 -4.11 19.17
C SER A 525 -29.88 -4.54 18.07
N GLY A 526 -29.72 -5.76 17.53
CA GLY A 526 -30.62 -6.32 16.53
C GLY A 526 -30.47 -5.76 15.11
N CYS A 527 -29.67 -4.70 14.91
CA CYS A 527 -29.41 -4.14 13.58
C CYS A 527 -28.69 -5.14 12.64
N PHE A 528 -27.81 -5.99 13.18
CA PHE A 528 -27.12 -7.02 12.41
C PHE A 528 -28.04 -8.20 12.04
N GLN A 529 -29.05 -8.51 12.87
CA GLN A 529 -30.11 -9.47 12.50
C GLN A 529 -30.93 -8.96 11.30
N HIS A 530 -31.34 -7.68 11.35
CA HIS A 530 -32.06 -7.06 10.25
C HIS A 530 -31.24 -7.06 8.96
N LEU A 531 -29.95 -6.76 9.08
CA LEU A 531 -29.00 -6.82 7.98
C LEU A 531 -28.91 -8.22 7.38
N ALA A 532 -28.71 -9.26 8.21
CA ALA A 532 -28.60 -10.64 7.76
C ALA A 532 -29.84 -11.10 6.96
N ARG A 533 -31.04 -10.75 7.44
CA ARG A 533 -32.31 -11.10 6.77
C ARG A 533 -32.49 -10.47 5.39
N ASN A 534 -31.91 -9.29 5.16
CA ASN A 534 -32.05 -8.54 3.91
C ASN A 534 -30.89 -8.74 2.93
N LEU A 535 -29.67 -9.02 3.42
CA LEU A 535 -28.45 -9.16 2.63
C LEU A 535 -28.07 -10.64 2.41
N GLN A 536 -28.90 -11.37 1.67
CA GLN A 536 -28.73 -12.81 1.47
C GLN A 536 -27.56 -13.16 0.52
N CYS A 537 -27.05 -12.18 -0.22
CA CYS A 537 -25.87 -12.33 -1.10
C CYS A 537 -24.54 -12.13 -0.36
N LEU A 538 -24.56 -11.89 0.94
CA LEU A 538 -23.36 -11.55 1.70
C LEU A 538 -22.34 -12.70 1.70
N ARG A 539 -21.12 -12.35 1.31
CA ARG A 539 -19.94 -13.23 1.25
C ARG A 539 -18.87 -12.80 2.23
N LYS A 540 -18.74 -11.50 2.52
CA LYS A 540 -17.75 -10.96 3.45
C LYS A 540 -18.41 -9.94 4.36
N LEU A 541 -18.25 -10.12 5.66
CA LEU A 541 -18.75 -9.21 6.68
C LEU A 541 -17.70 -8.94 7.74
N PHE A 542 -17.36 -7.67 7.94
CA PHE A 542 -16.45 -7.24 9.00
C PHE A 542 -17.21 -6.43 10.04
N LEU A 543 -17.26 -6.96 11.25
CA LEU A 543 -17.88 -6.37 12.44
C LEU A 543 -16.84 -6.07 13.52
N THR A 544 -15.56 -5.92 13.13
CA THR A 544 -14.43 -5.64 14.02
C THR A 544 -14.78 -4.55 15.05
N ALA A 545 -14.55 -4.83 16.33
CA ALA A 545 -14.80 -3.95 17.46
C ALA A 545 -16.27 -3.50 17.66
N ASN A 546 -17.26 -4.17 17.06
CA ASN A 546 -18.68 -3.96 17.38
C ASN A 546 -19.09 -4.81 18.60
N ARG A 547 -19.01 -4.23 19.80
CA ARG A 547 -19.10 -4.99 21.06
C ARG A 547 -20.47 -5.62 21.34
N THR A 548 -21.52 -5.16 20.68
CA THR A 548 -22.92 -5.61 20.86
C THR A 548 -23.26 -6.87 20.07
N VAL A 549 -22.41 -7.30 19.13
CA VAL A 549 -22.64 -8.55 18.39
C VAL A 549 -22.74 -9.71 19.38
N CYS A 550 -23.82 -10.47 19.25
CA CYS A 550 -24.20 -11.56 20.14
C CYS A 550 -24.63 -12.80 19.36
N ASP A 551 -24.89 -13.90 20.09
CA ASP A 551 -25.30 -15.17 19.50
C ASP A 551 -26.49 -15.06 18.53
N SER A 552 -27.48 -14.24 18.85
CA SER A 552 -28.65 -14.05 17.97
C SER A 552 -28.30 -13.41 16.62
N ASP A 553 -27.29 -12.54 16.57
CA ASP A 553 -26.80 -11.97 15.31
C ASP A 553 -26.09 -13.04 14.47
N ILE A 554 -25.27 -13.87 15.11
CA ILE A 554 -24.54 -14.97 14.47
C ILE A 554 -25.51 -16.05 13.94
N GLU A 555 -26.56 -16.36 14.70
CA GLU A 555 -27.59 -17.32 14.29
C GLU A 555 -28.41 -16.81 13.10
N GLU A 556 -28.72 -15.52 13.04
CA GLU A 556 -29.41 -14.92 11.89
C GLU A 556 -28.50 -14.88 10.64
N LEU A 557 -27.20 -14.62 10.80
CA LEU A 557 -26.23 -14.76 9.71
C LEU A 557 -26.17 -16.21 9.21
N ALA A 558 -26.13 -17.18 10.12
CA ALA A 558 -26.14 -18.60 9.80
C ALA A 558 -27.40 -19.00 9.01
N ALA A 559 -28.57 -18.48 9.40
CA ALA A 559 -29.84 -18.81 8.77
C ALA A 559 -30.04 -18.15 7.39
N ASN A 560 -29.55 -16.91 7.20
CA ASN A 560 -29.88 -16.10 6.03
C ASN A 560 -28.72 -15.87 5.04
N CYS A 561 -27.47 -16.12 5.44
CA CYS A 561 -26.27 -15.85 4.63
C CYS A 561 -25.44 -17.13 4.36
N PRO A 562 -25.98 -18.16 3.68
CA PRO A 562 -25.26 -19.43 3.45
C PRO A 562 -24.05 -19.29 2.50
N ALA A 563 -23.95 -18.18 1.78
CA ALA A 563 -22.84 -17.88 0.88
C ALA A 563 -21.63 -17.22 1.58
N LEU A 564 -21.69 -17.01 2.91
CA LEU A 564 -20.65 -16.34 3.67
C LEU A 564 -19.31 -17.08 3.55
N GLN A 565 -18.27 -16.32 3.23
CA GLN A 565 -16.88 -16.77 3.02
C GLN A 565 -15.98 -16.22 4.11
N HIS A 566 -16.13 -14.95 4.48
CA HIS A 566 -15.32 -14.34 5.54
C HIS A 566 -16.22 -13.63 6.55
N LEU A 567 -15.99 -13.93 7.83
CA LEU A 567 -16.62 -13.22 8.94
C LEU A 567 -15.55 -12.79 9.95
N ASP A 568 -15.49 -11.49 10.21
CA ASP A 568 -14.67 -10.93 11.27
C ASP A 568 -15.58 -10.38 12.37
N ILE A 569 -15.51 -10.98 13.55
CA ILE A 569 -16.23 -10.55 14.76
C ILE A 569 -15.25 -10.24 15.88
N LEU A 570 -14.05 -9.75 15.52
CA LEU A 570 -13.01 -9.42 16.45
C LEU A 570 -13.48 -8.44 17.52
N GLY A 571 -13.17 -8.73 18.78
CA GLY A 571 -13.45 -7.82 19.91
C GLY A 571 -14.91 -7.82 20.38
N THR A 572 -15.71 -8.80 19.94
CA THR A 572 -17.08 -9.01 20.43
C THR A 572 -17.09 -9.68 21.81
N ARG A 573 -18.17 -9.50 22.59
CA ARG A 573 -18.21 -9.96 23.99
C ARG A 573 -19.30 -10.97 24.30
N MET A 574 -20.27 -11.13 23.41
CA MET A 574 -21.51 -11.86 23.67
C MET A 574 -21.70 -13.05 22.72
N VAL A 575 -20.64 -13.50 22.06
CA VAL A 575 -20.65 -14.64 21.12
C VAL A 575 -20.05 -15.87 21.79
N SER A 576 -20.84 -16.93 21.91
CA SER A 576 -20.48 -18.23 22.47
C SER A 576 -19.98 -19.21 21.41
N SER A 577 -19.33 -20.28 21.84
CA SER A 577 -18.89 -21.37 20.95
C SER A 577 -20.05 -22.09 20.26
N SER A 578 -21.24 -22.06 20.86
CA SER A 578 -22.43 -22.75 20.36
C SER A 578 -22.98 -22.10 19.09
N SER A 579 -23.06 -20.76 19.05
CA SER A 579 -23.48 -20.01 17.87
C SER A 579 -22.45 -20.10 16.75
N LEU A 580 -21.15 -20.06 17.08
CA LEU A 580 -20.08 -20.27 16.12
C LEU A 580 -20.15 -21.64 15.45
N ARG A 581 -20.47 -22.70 16.21
CA ARG A 581 -20.66 -24.04 15.63
C ARG A 581 -21.85 -24.06 14.67
N LYS A 582 -22.97 -23.43 15.02
CA LYS A 582 -24.14 -23.32 14.13
C LYS A 582 -23.79 -22.58 12.84
N LEU A 583 -23.06 -21.46 12.95
CA LEU A 583 -22.55 -20.71 11.80
C LEU A 583 -21.69 -21.58 10.89
N LEU A 584 -20.70 -22.27 11.46
CA LEU A 584 -19.78 -23.14 10.71
C LEU A 584 -20.51 -24.30 10.01
N GLN A 585 -21.60 -24.80 10.59
CA GLN A 585 -22.45 -25.84 9.97
C GLN A 585 -23.31 -25.28 8.84
N ALA A 586 -23.86 -24.08 9.01
CA ALA A 586 -24.80 -23.48 8.05
C ALA A 586 -24.11 -22.77 6.87
N CYS A 587 -22.86 -22.33 7.04
CA CYS A 587 -22.08 -21.61 6.02
C CYS A 587 -20.93 -22.50 5.49
N PRO A 588 -21.19 -23.45 4.58
CA PRO A 588 -20.19 -24.41 4.09
C PRO A 588 -19.09 -23.78 3.22
N LYS A 589 -19.27 -22.52 2.80
CA LYS A 589 -18.30 -21.75 2.01
C LYS A 589 -17.39 -20.88 2.88
N LEU A 590 -17.54 -20.91 4.20
CA LEU A 590 -16.72 -20.10 5.10
C LEU A 590 -15.25 -20.54 4.98
N LEU A 591 -14.37 -19.58 4.75
CA LEU A 591 -12.92 -19.77 4.60
C LEU A 591 -12.15 -19.11 5.74
N LEU A 592 -12.67 -18.02 6.31
CA LEU A 592 -12.04 -17.28 7.40
C LEU A 592 -13.09 -16.85 8.42
N LEU A 593 -12.79 -17.13 9.69
CA LEU A 593 -13.57 -16.68 10.84
C LEU A 593 -12.62 -16.06 11.86
N ASP A 594 -12.71 -14.75 12.06
CA ASP A 594 -11.89 -14.05 13.04
C ASP A 594 -12.64 -13.87 14.37
N VAL A 595 -12.15 -14.54 15.41
CA VAL A 595 -12.66 -14.50 16.79
C VAL A 595 -11.64 -13.92 17.77
N SER A 596 -10.69 -13.15 17.23
CA SER A 596 -9.68 -12.46 18.03
C SER A 596 -10.33 -11.54 19.05
N PHE A 597 -9.76 -11.50 20.26
CA PHE A 597 -10.30 -10.72 21.39
C PHE A 597 -11.80 -10.97 21.73
N CYS A 598 -12.37 -12.11 21.31
CA CYS A 598 -13.70 -12.52 21.75
C CYS A 598 -13.65 -13.10 23.16
N ALA A 599 -14.33 -12.45 24.11
CA ALA A 599 -14.17 -12.74 25.55
C ALA A 599 -14.61 -14.16 25.95
N GLN A 600 -15.61 -14.72 25.27
CA GLN A 600 -16.17 -16.04 25.59
C GLN A 600 -15.59 -17.19 24.75
N VAL A 601 -14.64 -16.91 23.86
CA VAL A 601 -14.04 -17.89 22.95
C VAL A 601 -12.58 -18.07 23.34
N ASP A 602 -12.26 -19.11 24.09
CA ASP A 602 -10.88 -19.41 24.48
C ASP A 602 -10.11 -20.18 23.39
N ALA A 603 -8.81 -20.38 23.58
CA ALA A 603 -7.96 -21.06 22.61
C ALA A 603 -8.32 -22.56 22.44
N ARG A 604 -8.87 -23.21 23.48
CA ARG A 604 -9.27 -24.63 23.44
C ARG A 604 -10.47 -24.82 22.53
N ILE A 605 -11.46 -23.93 22.64
CA ILE A 605 -12.62 -23.89 21.74
C ILE A 605 -12.18 -23.71 20.29
N VAL A 606 -11.24 -22.79 20.03
CA VAL A 606 -10.74 -22.58 18.66
C VAL A 606 -10.05 -23.83 18.12
N GLN A 607 -9.22 -24.51 18.92
CA GLN A 607 -8.58 -25.77 18.52
C GLN A 607 -9.62 -26.86 18.20
N GLU A 608 -10.66 -26.99 19.03
CA GLU A 608 -11.75 -27.93 18.80
C GLU A 608 -12.48 -27.63 17.48
N LEU A 609 -12.86 -26.36 17.26
CA LEU A 609 -13.55 -25.95 16.03
C LEU A 609 -12.66 -26.14 14.79
N CYS A 610 -11.36 -25.85 14.88
CA CYS A 610 -10.41 -26.14 13.79
C CYS A 610 -10.33 -27.63 13.46
N GLY A 611 -10.42 -28.51 14.46
CA GLY A 611 -10.47 -29.96 14.26
C GLY A 611 -11.74 -30.42 13.54
N LEU A 612 -12.87 -29.79 13.83
CA LEU A 612 -14.18 -30.09 13.23
C LEU A 612 -14.35 -29.48 11.83
N PHE A 613 -13.73 -28.33 11.58
CA PHE A 613 -13.87 -27.55 10.35
C PHE A 613 -12.49 -27.22 9.75
N PRO A 614 -11.75 -28.22 9.25
CA PRO A 614 -10.35 -28.07 8.83
C PRO A 614 -10.15 -27.14 7.62
N ASN A 615 -11.20 -26.86 6.85
CA ASN A 615 -11.16 -25.98 5.69
C ASN A 615 -11.38 -24.50 6.05
N VAL A 616 -11.70 -24.19 7.31
CA VAL A 616 -11.95 -22.82 7.79
C VAL A 616 -10.74 -22.34 8.58
N ALA A 617 -10.15 -21.23 8.17
CA ALA A 617 -9.11 -20.55 8.93
C ALA A 617 -9.74 -19.76 10.09
N ILE A 618 -9.91 -20.42 11.24
CA ILE A 618 -10.39 -19.77 12.46
C ILE A 618 -9.23 -19.07 13.15
N LYS A 619 -9.28 -17.74 13.20
CA LYS A 619 -8.21 -16.87 13.71
C LYS A 619 -8.54 -16.39 15.11
N LYS A 620 -7.53 -16.43 15.97
CA LYS A 620 -7.57 -15.87 17.31
C LYS A 620 -6.22 -15.27 17.66
N SER A 621 -6.21 -13.97 17.91
CA SER A 621 -5.02 -13.26 18.39
C SER A 621 -4.53 -13.80 19.72
N PHE A 622 -3.22 -13.69 19.91
CA PHE A 622 -2.50 -14.12 21.11
C PHE A 622 -1.48 -13.03 21.50
N THR A 623 -1.08 -13.07 22.76
CA THR A 623 0.04 -12.29 23.32
C THR A 623 0.86 -13.25 24.17
N GLN A 624 2.18 -13.28 23.98
CA GLN A 624 3.14 -14.16 24.65
C GLN A 624 4.30 -13.37 25.24
#